data_AF-A0A849D446-F1
#
_entry.id   AF-A0A849D446-F1
#
_cell.length_a   1.000
_cell.length_b   1.000
_cell.length_c   1.000
_cell.angle_alpha   90.00
_cell.angle_beta   90.00
_cell.angle_gamma   90.00
#
_symmetry.space_group_name_H-M   'P 1'
#
loop_
_entity.id
_entity.type
_entity.pdbx_description
1 polymer ?
#
loop_
_entity_poly.entity_id
_entity_poly.type
_entity_poly.pdbx_seq_one_letter_code
_entity_poly.pdbx_strand_id
1 'polypeptide(L)' 'MNRQHSSLSIRDWAVEDKPREKLICQGCAALTDAELLAILIGSGSREHTALSLAKLILAAAD' A
#
# COMPACT_ATOMS: atom_id res chain seq x y z
N MET A 1 -24.45 -8.48 7.04
CA MET A 1 -23.18 -8.94 6.43
C MET A 1 -22.61 -7.77 5.62
N ASN A 2 -21.80 -6.92 6.26
CA ASN A 2 -21.18 -5.78 5.58
C ASN A 2 -20.07 -6.32 4.68
N ARG A 3 -20.30 -6.33 3.36
CA ARG A 3 -19.24 -6.46 2.35
C ARG A 3 -18.35 -5.23 2.51
N GLN A 4 -17.28 -5.37 3.29
CA GLN A 4 -16.30 -4.31 3.47
C GLN A 4 -15.72 -3.95 2.10
N HIS A 5 -15.62 -2.64 1.90
CA HIS A 5 -15.25 -1.92 0.69
C HIS A 5 -14.29 -2.69 -0.21
N SER A 6 -14.65 -2.80 -1.49
CA SER A 6 -13.76 -3.19 -2.57
C SER A 6 -12.57 -2.22 -2.57
N SER A 7 -11.52 -2.56 -1.82
CA SER A 7 -10.26 -1.85 -1.87
C SER A 7 -9.73 -2.11 -3.27
N LEU A 8 -9.83 -1.10 -4.13
CA LEU A 8 -9.24 -1.11 -5.47
C LEU A 8 -7.86 -1.75 -5.37
N SER A 9 -7.61 -2.78 -6.17
CA SER A 9 -6.30 -3.40 -6.20
C SER A 9 -5.29 -2.31 -6.53
N ILE A 10 -4.13 -2.32 -5.88
CA ILE A 10 -3.06 -1.33 -6.16
C ILE A 10 -2.69 -1.34 -7.66
N ARG A 11 -3.00 -2.43 -8.38
CA ARG A 11 -2.86 -2.56 -9.82
C ARG A 11 -3.74 -1.59 -10.63
N ASP A 12 -4.91 -1.22 -10.10
CA ASP A 12 -5.90 -0.35 -10.76
C ASP A 12 -5.63 1.14 -10.53
N TRP A 13 -4.64 1.48 -9.71
CA TRP A 13 -4.30 2.88 -9.44
C TRP A 13 -3.65 3.54 -10.65
N ALA A 14 -3.66 4.87 -10.70
CA ALA A 14 -2.83 5.59 -11.64
C ALA A 14 -1.36 5.18 -11.44
N VAL A 15 -0.59 5.13 -12.52
CA VAL A 15 0.81 4.66 -12.48
C VAL A 15 1.63 5.49 -11.50
N GLU A 16 1.39 6.80 -11.43
CA GLU A 16 2.05 7.72 -10.50
C GLU A 16 1.75 7.44 -9.01
N ASP A 17 0.59 6.85 -8.70
CA ASP A 17 0.20 6.50 -7.34
C ASP A 17 0.67 5.10 -6.91
N LYS A 18 1.12 4.27 -7.85
CA LYS A 18 1.61 2.92 -7.54
C LYS A 18 2.93 3.05 -6.78
N PRO A 19 3.04 2.50 -5.55
CA PRO A 19 4.23 2.70 -4.72
C PRO A 19 5.55 2.34 -5.40
N ARG A 20 5.58 1.23 -6.17
CA ARG A 20 6.78 0.80 -6.89
C ARG A 20 7.17 1.76 -8.02
N GLU A 21 6.19 2.22 -8.78
CA GLU A 21 6.43 3.14 -9.90
C GLU A 21 6.81 4.53 -9.39
N LYS A 22 6.13 5.00 -8.34
CA LYS A 22 6.47 6.22 -7.61
C LYS A 22 7.88 6.18 -7.04
N LEU A 23 8.31 5.04 -6.48
CA LEU A 23 9.69 4.83 -6.01
C LEU A 23 10.71 4.95 -7.16
N ILE A 24 10.42 4.35 -8.32
CA ILE A 24 11.30 4.41 -9.49
C ILE A 24 11.39 5.86 -10.04
N CYS A 25 10.28 6.57 -10.11
CA CYS A 25 10.22 7.90 -10.72
C CYS A 25 10.68 9.03 -9.79
N GLN A 26 10.35 8.96 -8.50
CA GLN A 26 10.50 10.07 -7.55
C GLN A 26 11.48 9.75 -6.39
N GLY A 27 11.93 8.49 -6.27
CA GLY A 27 12.80 8.05 -5.17
C GLY A 27 12.07 7.86 -3.84
N CYS A 28 12.76 7.32 -2.83
CA CYS A 28 12.15 6.92 -1.56
C CYS A 28 11.56 8.08 -0.75
N ALA A 29 12.12 9.28 -0.89
CA ALA A 29 11.67 10.47 -0.16
C ALA A 29 10.23 10.92 -0.53
N ALA A 30 9.70 10.46 -1.66
CA ALA A 30 8.33 10.75 -2.08
C ALA A 30 7.28 9.80 -1.46
N LEU A 31 7.72 8.74 -0.76
CA LEU A 31 6.84 7.70 -0.21
C LEU A 31 6.67 7.88 1.29
N THR A 32 5.49 7.54 1.77
CA THR A 32 5.20 7.38 3.19
C THR A 32 5.80 6.08 3.72
N ASP A 33 6.01 6.00 5.03
CA ASP A 33 6.47 4.77 5.71
C ASP A 33 5.56 3.57 5.38
N ALA A 34 4.25 3.82 5.29
CA ALA A 34 3.27 2.81 4.89
C ALA A 34 3.48 2.32 3.46
N GLU A 35 3.77 3.21 2.50
CA GLU A 35 4.05 2.81 1.12
C GLU A 35 5.38 2.05 1.01
N LEU A 36 6.41 2.47 1.74
CA LEU A 36 7.69 1.76 1.80
C LEU A 36 7.50 0.35 2.37
N LEU A 37 6.78 0.23 3.48
CA LEU A 37 6.47 -1.06 4.08
C LEU A 37 5.59 -1.93 3.17
N ALA A 38 4.63 -1.33 2.46
CA ALA A 38 3.81 -2.03 1.47
C ALA A 38 4.64 -2.62 0.31
N ILE A 39 5.69 -1.91 -0.13
CA ILE A 39 6.64 -2.42 -1.13
C ILE A 39 7.40 -3.64 -0.60
N LEU A 40 7.87 -3.58 0.65
CA LEU A 40 8.63 -4.64 1.30
C LEU A 40 7.80 -5.91 1.52
N ILE A 41 6.56 -5.76 2.01
CA ILE A 41 5.63 -6.90 2.19
C ILE A 41 5.22 -7.47 0.82
N GLY A 42 5.13 -6.60 -0.19
CA GLY A 42 4.99 -6.97 -1.61
C GLY A 42 3.63 -7.52 -2.02
N SER A 43 2.79 -7.94 -1.07
CA SER A 43 1.44 -8.44 -1.27
C SER A 43 0.51 -8.09 -0.10
N GLY A 44 -0.79 -8.05 -0.37
CA GLY A 44 -1.82 -7.91 0.65
C GLY A 44 -2.31 -9.25 1.19
N SER A 45 -3.35 -9.20 2.02
CA SER A 45 -4.15 -10.37 2.41
C SER A 45 -5.42 -10.44 1.58
N ARG A 46 -6.27 -11.45 1.84
CA ARG A 46 -7.60 -11.55 1.22
C ARG A 46 -8.48 -10.33 1.54
N GLU A 47 -8.26 -9.69 2.69
CA GLU A 47 -9.11 -8.59 3.19
C GLU A 47 -8.46 -7.21 3.05
N HIS A 48 -7.13 -7.14 2.92
CA HIS A 48 -6.38 -5.89 2.92
C HIS A 48 -5.38 -5.83 1.77
N THR A 49 -5.29 -4.69 1.09
CA THR A 49 -4.17 -4.44 0.16
C THR A 49 -2.85 -4.34 0.93
N ALA A 50 -1.72 -4.46 0.23
CA ALA A 50 -0.40 -4.30 0.85
C ALA A 50 -0.27 -2.95 1.59
N LEU A 51 -0.85 -1.88 1.04
CA LEU A 51 -0.84 -0.55 1.66
C LEU A 51 -1.74 -0.49 2.89
N SER A 52 -2.97 -1.01 2.82
CA SER A 52 -3.86 -1.05 3.98
C SER A 52 -3.27 -1.89 5.11
N LEU A 53 -2.64 -3.01 4.78
CA LEU A 53 -1.95 -3.86 5.75
C LEU A 53 -0.75 -3.14 6.39
N ALA A 54 0.06 -2.46 5.59
CA ALA A 54 1.19 -1.68 6.10
C ALA A 54 0.75 -0.57 7.07
N LYS A 55 -0.35 0.13 6.76
CA LYS A 55 -0.94 1.13 7.67
C LYS A 55 -1.38 0.51 9.00
N LEU A 56 -1.99 -0.68 8.98
CA LEU A 56 -2.39 -1.40 10.19
C LEU A 56 -1.18 -1.82 11.04
N ILE A 57 -0.12 -2.33 10.40
CA ILE A 57 1.11 -2.72 11.09
C ILE A 57 1.75 -1.53 11.79
N LEU A 58 1.88 -0.39 11.09
CA LEU A 58 2.45 0.83 11.68
C LEU A 58 1.60 1.34 12.85
N ALA A 59 0.27 1.35 12.71
CA ALA A 59 -0.62 1.77 13.78
C ALA A 59 -0.61 0.84 15.01
N ALA A 60 -0.23 -0.43 14.85
CA ALA A 60 -0.12 -1.39 15.94
C ALA A 60 1.28 -1.45 16.59
N ALA A 61 2.28 -0.84 15.94
CA ALA A 61 3.67 -0.81 16.39
C ALA A 61 4.05 0.51 17.11
N ASP A 62 3.14 1.48 17.11
CA ASP A 62 3.20 2.70 17.92
C ASP A 62 2.63 2.45 19.33
#